data_AF-A0AAU4CGS4-F1
#
_entry.id   AF-A0AAU4CGS4-F1
#
_cell.length_a   1.000
_cell.length_b   1.000
_cell.length_c   1.000
_cell.angle_alpha   90.00
_cell.angle_beta   90.00
_cell.angle_gamma   90.00
#
_symmetry.space_group_name_H-M   'P 1'
#
loop_
_entity.id
_entity.type
_entity.pdbx_description
1 polymer ?
#
loop_
_entity_poly.entity_id
_entity_poly.type
_entity_poly.pdbx_seq_one_letter_code
_entity_poly.pdbx_strand_id
1 'polypeptide(L)'
;MLNALEVVTTVSFGVMVGVEFSVAFVMNPIFNALPEDSGQLGRAHGGRMLGAVMPVWYLTSLALVAVWAVAGRHHTGAGLVVTAGALLILSVIMSLLLLVPINNRNKTWTPENRPADWKEQTDRWNRYHYVRVAILIAAFALLVAALT
;
A
#
# COMPACT_ATOMS: atom_id res chain seq x y z
N MET A 1 -28.88 -1.47 -1.59
CA MET A 1 -27.80 -0.49 -1.84
C MET A 1 -26.56 -0.79 -1.02
N LEU A 2 -26.69 -1.19 0.25
CA LEU A 2 -25.56 -1.60 1.09
C LEU A 2 -24.72 -2.71 0.46
N ASN A 3 -25.32 -3.83 0.00
CA ASN A 3 -24.58 -4.92 -0.64
C ASN A 3 -23.72 -4.48 -1.85
N ALA A 4 -24.19 -3.52 -2.64
CA ALA A 4 -23.41 -3.00 -3.76
C ALA A 4 -22.20 -2.19 -3.28
N LEU A 5 -22.37 -1.37 -2.24
CA LEU A 5 -21.28 -0.64 -1.58
C LEU A 5 -20.25 -1.61 -0.99
N GLU A 6 -20.69 -2.68 -0.32
CA GLU A 6 -19.83 -3.71 0.27
C GLU A 6 -18.95 -4.40 -0.77
N VAL A 7 -19.56 -4.83 -1.88
CA VAL A 7 -18.86 -5.44 -3.01
C VAL A 7 -17.88 -4.47 -3.65
N VAL A 8 -18.32 -3.24 -3.98
CA VAL A 8 -17.45 -2.22 -4.59
C VAL A 8 -16.28 -1.88 -3.69
N THR A 9 -16.51 -1.74 -2.38
CA THR A 9 -15.46 -1.47 -1.38
C THR A 9 -14.45 -2.60 -1.35
N THR A 10 -14.93 -3.84 -1.22
CA THR A 10 -14.09 -5.03 -1.12
C THR A 10 -13.26 -5.23 -2.39
N VAL A 11 -13.86 -5.12 -3.57
CA VAL A 11 -13.14 -5.27 -4.85
C VAL A 11 -12.10 -4.17 -5.03
N SER A 12 -12.46 -2.90 -4.80
CA SER A 12 -11.55 -1.77 -4.99
C SER A 12 -10.37 -1.83 -4.01
N PHE A 13 -10.64 -2.17 -2.74
CA PHE A 13 -9.61 -2.36 -1.73
C PHE A 13 -8.70 -3.54 -2.10
N GLY A 14 -9.28 -4.67 -2.51
CA GLY A 14 -8.52 -5.86 -2.93
C GLY A 14 -7.57 -5.59 -4.09
N VAL A 15 -8.00 -4.81 -5.10
CA VAL A 15 -7.13 -4.39 -6.22
C VAL A 15 -5.96 -3.55 -5.72
N MET A 16 -6.19 -2.57 -4.84
CA MET A 16 -5.12 -1.78 -4.23
C MET A 16 -4.14 -2.67 -3.44
N VAL A 17 -4.63 -3.63 -2.64
CA VAL A 17 -3.76 -4.57 -1.91
C VAL A 17 -2.95 -5.41 -2.87
N GLY A 18 -3.54 -5.86 -3.99
CA GLY A 18 -2.85 -6.60 -5.03
C GLY A 18 -1.68 -5.83 -5.65
N VAL A 19 -1.84 -4.52 -5.88
CA VAL A 19 -0.74 -3.66 -6.34
C VAL A 19 0.39 -3.62 -5.32
N GLU A 20 0.08 -3.36 -4.04
CA GLU A 20 1.09 -3.27 -2.97
C GLU A 20 1.81 -4.61 -2.72
N PHE A 21 1.08 -5.72 -2.83
CA PHE A 21 1.63 -7.08 -2.79
C PHE A 21 2.59 -7.33 -3.95
N SER A 22 2.17 -6.99 -5.18
CA SER A 22 3.00 -7.14 -6.38
C SER A 22 4.31 -6.37 -6.27
N VAL A 23 4.28 -5.15 -5.72
CA VAL A 23 5.50 -4.38 -5.46
C VAL A 23 6.49 -5.15 -4.57
N ALA A 24 6.00 -5.75 -3.48
CA ALA A 24 6.83 -6.45 -2.51
C ALA A 24 7.39 -7.78 -3.02
N PHE A 25 6.57 -8.57 -3.72
CA PHE A 25 6.89 -9.97 -4.05
C PHE A 25 7.21 -10.23 -5.51
N VAL A 26 6.95 -9.27 -6.41
CA VAL A 26 7.22 -9.43 -7.85
C VAL A 26 8.19 -8.36 -8.33
N MET A 27 7.85 -7.08 -8.16
CA MET A 27 8.64 -5.99 -8.71
C MET A 27 10.00 -5.85 -8.01
N ASN A 28 10.01 -5.90 -6.67
CA ASN A 28 11.25 -5.81 -5.90
C ASN A 28 12.26 -6.92 -6.25
N PRO A 29 11.87 -8.20 -6.31
CA PRO A 29 12.74 -9.26 -6.79
C PRO A 29 13.25 -9.04 -8.22
N ILE A 30 12.38 -8.64 -9.15
CA ILE A 30 12.78 -8.32 -10.54
C ILE A 30 13.86 -7.24 -10.54
N PHE A 31 13.62 -6.12 -9.84
CA PHE A 31 14.57 -5.03 -9.79
C PHE A 31 15.88 -5.37 -9.06
N ASN A 32 15.90 -6.37 -8.18
CA ASN A 32 17.13 -6.87 -7.54
C ASN A 32 17.96 -7.77 -8.47
N ALA A 33 17.30 -8.46 -9.41
CA ALA A 33 17.96 -9.37 -10.34
C ALA A 33 18.51 -8.66 -11.60
N LEU A 34 18.09 -7.41 -11.85
CA LEU A 34 18.57 -6.64 -13.00
C LEU A 34 20.06 -6.29 -12.85
N PRO A 35 20.84 -6.36 -13.95
CA PRO A 35 22.26 -6.05 -13.93
C PRO A 35 22.52 -4.55 -13.72
N GLU A 36 23.70 -4.27 -13.16
CA GLU A 36 24.24 -2.92 -12.99
C GLU A 36 23.24 -1.99 -12.28
N ASP A 37 22.98 -0.80 -12.82
CA ASP A 37 22.12 0.20 -12.20
C ASP A 37 20.67 0.19 -12.73
N SER A 38 20.34 -0.75 -13.62
CA SER A 38 19.00 -0.91 -14.20
C SER A 38 17.92 -1.08 -13.11
N GLY A 39 18.24 -1.83 -12.06
CA GLY A 39 17.38 -2.02 -10.90
C GLY A 39 17.09 -0.74 -10.12
N GLN A 40 18.04 0.19 -10.05
CA GLN A 40 17.84 1.49 -9.41
C GLN A 40 16.98 2.40 -10.28
N LEU A 41 17.28 2.49 -11.57
CA LEU A 41 16.53 3.32 -12.52
C LEU A 41 15.05 2.88 -12.59
N GLY A 42 14.82 1.56 -12.62
CA GLY A 42 13.48 0.98 -12.56
C GLY A 42 12.71 1.37 -11.29
N ARG A 43 13.36 1.33 -10.12
CA ARG A 43 12.76 1.78 -8.85
C ARG A 43 12.46 3.27 -8.83
N ALA A 44 13.37 4.11 -9.35
CA ALA A 44 13.17 5.55 -9.38
C ALA A 44 11.98 5.92 -10.30
N HIS A 45 11.87 5.29 -11.47
CA HIS A 45 10.74 5.49 -12.38
C HIS A 45 9.43 4.94 -11.79
N GLY A 46 9.43 3.70 -11.31
CA GLY A 46 8.28 3.07 -10.67
C GLY A 46 7.78 3.88 -9.47
N GLY A 47 8.69 4.41 -8.64
CA GLY A 47 8.36 5.26 -7.50
C GLY A 47 7.71 6.59 -7.88
N ARG A 48 8.02 7.16 -9.06
CA ARG A 48 7.31 8.35 -9.58
C ARG A 48 5.89 8.01 -10.01
N MET A 49 5.72 6.96 -10.81
CA MET A 49 4.42 6.53 -11.32
C MET A 49 3.49 6.08 -10.17
N LEU A 50 3.93 5.13 -9.35
CA LEU A 50 3.16 4.64 -8.21
C LEU A 50 2.93 5.74 -7.16
N GLY A 51 3.92 6.60 -6.93
CA GLY A 51 3.79 7.72 -6.00
C GLY A 51 2.70 8.74 -6.39
N ALA A 52 2.37 8.86 -7.68
CA ALA A 52 1.29 9.72 -8.15
C ALA A 52 -0.09 9.03 -8.08
N VAL A 53 -0.15 7.73 -8.36
CA VAL A 53 -1.41 6.98 -8.48
C VAL A 53 -1.90 6.42 -7.14
N MET A 54 -0.99 5.95 -6.27
CA MET A 54 -1.35 5.31 -5.02
C MET A 54 -2.17 6.19 -4.06
N PRO A 55 -1.91 7.50 -3.89
CA PRO A 55 -2.73 8.33 -3.01
C PRO A 55 -4.22 8.31 -3.35
N VAL A 56 -4.57 8.27 -4.64
CA VAL A 56 -5.96 8.16 -5.09
C VAL A 56 -6.58 6.86 -4.60
N TRP A 57 -5.89 5.72 -4.80
CA TRP A 57 -6.37 4.43 -4.30
C TRP A 57 -6.59 4.42 -2.79
N TYR A 58 -5.63 4.90 -2.01
CA TYR A 58 -5.75 4.96 -0.54
C TYR A 58 -6.92 5.83 -0.08
N LEU A 59 -7.08 7.01 -0.67
CA LEU A 59 -8.15 7.94 -0.31
C LEU A 59 -9.52 7.38 -0.70
N THR A 60 -9.65 6.80 -1.89
CA THR A 60 -10.89 6.16 -2.34
C THR A 60 -11.24 4.97 -1.46
N SER A 61 -10.28 4.08 -1.14
CA SER A 61 -10.49 2.95 -0.22
C SER A 61 -10.91 3.42 1.17
N LEU A 62 -10.28 4.48 1.71
CA LEU A 62 -10.63 5.01 3.02
C LEU A 62 -12.04 5.59 3.04
N ALA A 63 -12.42 6.35 2.01
CA ALA A 63 -13.76 6.90 1.87
C ALA A 63 -14.81 5.78 1.78
N LEU A 64 -14.57 4.75 0.97
CA LEU A 64 -15.48 3.61 0.82
C LEU A 64 -15.67 2.85 2.14
N VAL A 65 -14.57 2.54 2.85
CA VAL A 65 -14.63 1.87 4.16
C VAL A 65 -15.34 2.73 5.20
N ALA A 66 -15.13 4.05 5.22
CA ALA A 66 -15.81 4.95 6.13
C ALA A 66 -17.32 5.02 5.87
N VAL A 67 -17.74 5.12 4.59
CA VAL A 67 -19.16 5.11 4.22
C VAL A 67 -19.80 3.78 4.60
N TRP A 68 -19.12 2.65 4.36
CA TRP A 68 -19.61 1.34 4.78
C TRP A 68 -19.75 1.25 6.30
N ALA A 69 -18.75 1.67 7.07
CA ALA A 69 -18.81 1.66 8.53
C ALA A 69 -20.00 2.46 9.09
N VAL A 70 -20.31 3.62 8.50
CA VAL A 70 -21.44 4.47 8.91
C VAL A 70 -22.78 3.89 8.48
N ALA A 71 -22.88 3.39 7.24
CA ALA A 71 -24.11 2.86 6.68
C ALA A 71 -24.49 1.50 7.29
N GLY A 72 -23.50 0.65 7.58
CA GLY A 72 -23.64 -0.69 8.15
C GLY A 72 -23.52 -0.75 9.68
N ARG A 73 -23.52 0.38 10.39
CA ARG A 73 -23.22 0.47 11.84
C ARG A 73 -24.07 -0.42 12.77
N HIS A 74 -25.24 -0.87 12.30
CA HIS A 74 -26.15 -1.74 13.05
C HIS A 74 -26.02 -3.23 12.66
N HIS A 75 -25.15 -3.57 11.72
CA HIS A 75 -24.88 -4.94 11.30
C HIS A 75 -23.79 -5.57 12.18
N THR A 76 -23.86 -6.89 12.34
CA THR A 76 -22.91 -7.68 13.15
C THR A 76 -21.45 -7.48 12.71
N GLY A 77 -21.20 -7.25 11.43
CA GLY A 77 -19.86 -7.03 10.86
C GLY A 77 -19.25 -5.63 11.07
N ALA A 78 -19.98 -4.67 11.68
CA ALA A 78 -19.53 -3.28 11.78
C ALA A 78 -18.17 -3.12 12.50
N GLY A 79 -17.91 -3.92 13.54
CA GLY A 79 -16.64 -3.90 14.25
C GLY A 79 -15.44 -4.31 13.37
N LEU A 80 -15.65 -5.25 12.45
CA LEU A 80 -14.62 -5.70 11.51
C LEU A 80 -14.29 -4.61 10.49
N VAL A 81 -15.31 -3.93 9.96
CA VAL A 81 -15.14 -2.81 9.01
C VAL A 81 -14.40 -1.64 9.66
N VAL A 82 -14.76 -1.28 10.89
CA VAL A 82 -14.07 -0.22 11.65
C VAL A 82 -12.60 -0.60 11.89
N THR A 83 -12.34 -1.85 12.30
CA THR A 83 -10.97 -2.34 12.53
C THR A 83 -10.15 -2.34 11.24
N ALA A 84 -10.75 -2.75 10.11
CA ALA A 84 -10.11 -2.68 8.80
C ALA A 84 -9.76 -1.24 8.40
N GLY A 85 -10.67 -0.30 8.66
CA GLY A 85 -10.43 1.13 8.46
C GLY A 85 -9.27 1.66 9.31
N ALA A 86 -9.18 1.26 10.58
CA ALA A 86 -8.08 1.62 11.46
C ALA A 86 -6.73 1.07 10.95
N LEU A 87 -6.69 -0.17 10.47
CA LEU A 87 -5.49 -0.76 9.86
C LEU A 87 -5.09 -0.05 8.56
N LEU A 88 -6.07 0.37 7.73
CA LEU A 88 -5.79 1.19 6.54
C LEU A 88 -5.18 2.54 6.92
N ILE A 89 -5.72 3.23 7.94
CA ILE A 89 -5.17 4.49 8.46
C ILE A 89 -3.74 4.28 8.97
N LEU A 90 -3.50 3.21 9.74
CA LEU A 90 -2.16 2.85 10.20
C LEU A 90 -1.19 2.66 9.02
N SER A 91 -1.61 1.96 7.96
CA SER A 91 -0.81 1.79 6.74
C SER A 91 -0.49 3.13 6.05
N VAL A 92 -1.43 4.08 6.03
CA VAL A 92 -1.20 5.44 5.51
C VAL A 92 -0.18 6.19 6.37
N ILE A 93 -0.32 6.14 7.69
CA ILE A 93 0.62 6.79 8.63
C ILE A 93 2.03 6.22 8.45
N MET A 94 2.17 4.89 8.41
CA MET A 94 3.45 4.23 8.13
C MET A 94 4.05 4.72 6.81
N SER A 95 3.23 4.84 5.75
CA SER A 95 3.68 5.34 4.46
C SER A 95 4.26 6.74 4.56
N LEU A 96 3.50 7.68 5.14
CA LEU A 96 3.90 9.08 5.23
C LEU A 96 5.14 9.29 6.10
N LEU A 97 5.27 8.55 7.20
CA LEU A 97 6.37 8.74 8.16
C LEU A 97 7.62 7.94 7.81
N LEU A 98 7.48 6.77 7.17
CA LEU A 98 8.59 5.83 7.00
C LEU A 98 8.97 5.59 5.53
N LEU A 99 7.98 5.39 4.64
CA LEU A 99 8.24 4.98 3.25
C LEU A 99 8.40 6.17 2.30
N VAL A 100 7.50 7.14 2.35
CA VAL A 100 7.49 8.33 1.47
C VAL A 100 8.78 9.16 1.59
N PRO A 101 9.36 9.39 2.78
CA PRO A 101 10.61 10.12 2.89
C PRO A 101 11.77 9.44 2.14
N ILE A 102 11.84 8.11 2.20
CA ILE A 102 12.86 7.33 1.46
C ILE A 102 12.55 7.39 -0.04
N ASN A 103 11.30 7.18 -0.45
CA ASN A 103 10.90 7.26 -1.85
C ASN A 103 11.22 8.62 -2.48
N ASN A 104 11.02 9.72 -1.75
CA ASN A 104 11.31 11.05 -2.26
C ASN A 104 12.80 11.27 -2.52
N ARG A 105 13.69 10.65 -1.72
CA ARG A 105 15.14 10.61 -2.00
C ARG A 105 15.44 9.71 -3.20
N ASN A 106 14.92 8.48 -3.20
CA ASN A 106 15.16 7.50 -4.26
C ASN A 106 14.77 8.01 -5.65
N LYS A 107 13.70 8.81 -5.76
CA LYS A 107 13.23 9.40 -7.03
C LYS A 107 14.27 10.30 -7.71
N THR A 108 15.21 10.86 -6.95
CA THR A 108 16.26 11.79 -7.46
C THR A 108 17.59 11.10 -7.67
N TRP A 109 17.73 9.84 -7.27
CA TRP A 109 18.99 9.12 -7.35
C TRP A 109 19.29 8.63 -8.77
N THR A 110 20.53 8.84 -9.19
CA THR A 110 21.15 8.28 -10.38
C THR A 110 22.36 7.43 -9.95
N PRO A 111 22.96 6.63 -10.85
CA PRO A 111 24.19 5.90 -10.53
C PRO A 111 25.32 6.79 -10.00
N GLU A 112 25.39 8.03 -10.50
CA GLU A 112 26.47 8.99 -10.23
C GLU A 112 26.28 9.75 -8.92
N ASN A 113 25.05 9.92 -8.44
CA ASN A 113 24.74 10.83 -7.31
C ASN A 113 24.21 10.12 -6.05
N ARG A 114 23.93 8.80 -6.11
CA ARG A 114 23.35 8.07 -4.98
C ARG A 114 24.29 8.09 -3.77
N PRO A 115 23.77 8.24 -2.54
CA PRO A 115 24.60 8.23 -1.34
C PRO A 115 25.17 6.82 -1.09
N ALA A 116 26.27 6.72 -0.35
CA ALA A 116 26.93 5.43 -0.08
C ALA A 116 26.01 4.42 0.65
N ASP A 117 25.04 4.90 1.43
CA ASP A 117 24.08 4.11 2.22
C ASP A 117 22.79 3.76 1.46
N TRP A 118 22.71 4.02 0.14
CA TRP A 118 21.48 3.85 -0.64
C TRP A 118 20.87 2.45 -0.53
N LYS A 119 21.70 1.40 -0.41
CA LYS A 119 21.25 0.01 -0.22
C LYS A 119 20.59 -0.20 1.13
N GLU A 120 21.19 0.32 2.19
CA GLU A 120 20.63 0.24 3.54
C GLU A 120 19.27 0.95 3.61
N GLN A 121 19.16 2.13 2.98
CA GLN A 121 17.89 2.85 2.86
C GLN A 121 16.84 2.04 2.09
N THR A 122 17.24 1.35 1.01
CA THR A 122 16.35 0.47 0.23
C THR A 122 15.90 -0.75 1.03
N ASP A 123 16.80 -1.39 1.78
CA ASP A 123 16.48 -2.55 2.63
C ASP A 123 15.58 -2.16 3.81
N ARG A 124 15.79 -0.97 4.38
CA ARG A 124 14.88 -0.40 5.39
C ARG A 124 13.50 -0.15 4.80
N TRP A 125 13.42 0.42 3.59
CA TRP A 125 12.15 0.60 2.90
C TRP A 125 11.44 -0.74 2.65
N ASN A 126 12.15 -1.76 2.16
CA ASN A 126 11.61 -3.10 1.91
C ASN A 126 11.00 -3.70 3.19
N ARG A 127 11.71 -3.62 4.33
CA ARG A 127 11.21 -4.11 5.63
C ARG A 127 9.92 -3.42 6.04
N TYR A 128 9.86 -2.10 5.98
CA TYR A 128 8.62 -1.36 6.28
C TYR A 128 7.49 -1.68 5.31
N HIS A 129 7.81 -1.88 4.04
CA HIS A 129 6.82 -2.24 3.02
C HIS A 129 6.23 -3.64 3.27
N TYR A 130 7.04 -4.63 3.64
CA TYR A 130 6.52 -5.96 4.00
C TYR A 130 5.53 -5.91 5.17
N VAL A 131 5.87 -5.19 6.24
CA VAL A 131 4.95 -5.01 7.39
C VAL A 131 3.66 -4.33 6.94
N ARG A 132 3.77 -3.31 6.10
CA ARG A 132 2.62 -2.58 5.56
C ARG A 132 1.72 -3.47 4.70
N VAL A 133 2.28 -4.33 3.85
CA VAL A 133 1.51 -5.31 3.06
C VAL A 133 0.77 -6.28 3.98
N ALA A 134 1.41 -6.78 5.04
CA ALA A 134 0.76 -7.67 6.00
C ALA A 134 -0.45 -6.99 6.68
N ILE A 135 -0.30 -5.73 7.09
CA ILE A 135 -1.40 -4.93 7.67
C ILE A 135 -2.56 -4.77 6.68
N LEU A 136 -2.25 -4.49 5.40
CA LEU A 136 -3.26 -4.32 4.36
C LEU A 136 -3.99 -5.62 4.03
N ILE A 137 -3.28 -6.76 4.00
CA ILE A 137 -3.90 -8.09 3.82
C ILE A 137 -4.83 -8.40 5.00
N ALA A 138 -4.41 -8.11 6.23
CA ALA A 138 -5.25 -8.29 7.41
C ALA A 138 -6.51 -7.41 7.33
N ALA A 139 -6.37 -6.13 6.96
CA ALA A 139 -7.50 -5.23 6.76
C ALA A 139 -8.45 -5.76 5.67
N PHE A 140 -7.91 -6.24 4.55
CA PHE A 140 -8.72 -6.82 3.48
C PHE A 140 -9.47 -8.08 3.94
N ALA A 141 -8.82 -8.98 4.67
CA ALA A 141 -9.44 -10.17 5.23
C ALA A 141 -10.60 -9.82 6.18
N LEU A 142 -10.46 -8.76 6.99
CA LEU A 142 -11.53 -8.27 7.86
C LEU A 142 -12.72 -7.72 7.06
N LEU A 143 -12.48 -6.99 5.96
CA LEU A 143 -13.55 -6.54 5.07
C LEU A 143 -14.29 -7.71 4.43
N VAL A 144 -13.57 -8.74 3.98
CA VAL A 144 -14.19 -9.96 3.42
C VAL A 144 -14.99 -10.71 4.48
N ALA A 145 -14.46 -10.84 5.70
CA ALA A 145 -15.17 -11.47 6.82
C ALA A 145 -16.41 -10.68 7.26
N ALA A 146 -16.45 -9.37 7.06
CA ALA A 146 -17.62 -8.56 7.37
C ALA A 146 -18.81 -8.80 6.42
N LEU A 147 -18.59 -9.51 5.29
CA LEU A 147 -19.64 -9.88 4.34
C LEU A 147 -20.44 -11.12 4.75
N THR A 148 -19.98 -11.86 5.77
CA THR A 148 -20.61 -13.09 6.27
C THR A 148 -21.49 -12.80 7.49
#